data_AF-A0AAV3RPK7-F1
#
_entry.id   AF-A0AAV3RPK7-F1
#
_cell.length_a   1.000
_cell.length_b   1.000
_cell.length_c   1.000
_cell.angle_alpha   90.00
_cell.angle_beta   90.00
_cell.angle_gamma   90.00
#
_symmetry.space_group_name_H-M   'P 1'
#
loop_
_entity.id
_entity.type
_entity.pdbx_description
1 polymer ?
#
loop_
_entity_poly.entity_id
_entity_poly.type
_entity_poly.pdbx_seq_one_letter_code
_entity_poly.pdbx_strand_id
1 'polypeptide(L)'
;MDFDIEAGDETNGLYWDEVARALAGFNSQRKVLLSAAPSCVFPDAHLDTAIKTGLFDYVWVFMGLPATPTGAPNGGYISPDVLVSQVLPVIKASPKYGGISLWSRFYDLQGYSESIKSSV
;
A
#
# COMPACT_ATOMS: atom_id res chain seq x y z
N MET A 1 -10.10 7.97 -0.45
CA MET A 1 -10.36 6.60 -0.91
C MET A 1 -9.02 6.01 -1.28
N ASP A 2 -8.79 4.76 -0.86
CA ASP A 2 -7.52 4.08 -1.03
C ASP A 2 -7.65 3.00 -2.12
N PHE A 3 -6.74 3.03 -3.09
CA PHE A 3 -6.73 2.12 -4.23
C PHE A 3 -5.62 1.08 -4.02
N ASP A 4 -6.01 -0.07 -3.48
CA ASP A 4 -5.18 -1.26 -3.22
C ASP A 4 -5.60 -2.38 -4.19
N ILE A 5 -5.10 -2.31 -5.44
CA ILE A 5 -5.55 -3.17 -6.55
C ILE A 5 -4.42 -4.15 -6.92
N GLU A 6 -4.50 -5.35 -6.37
CA GLU A 6 -3.44 -6.36 -6.47
C GLU A 6 -3.74 -7.51 -7.47
N ALA A 7 -4.91 -7.51 -8.11
CA ALA A 7 -5.31 -8.52 -9.10
C ALA A 7 -6.38 -7.99 -10.08
N GLY A 8 -6.30 -8.41 -11.34
CA GLY A 8 -7.24 -8.01 -12.40
C GLY A 8 -6.83 -8.52 -13.78
N ASP A 9 -7.69 -8.30 -14.78
CA ASP A 9 -7.35 -8.57 -16.18
C ASP A 9 -6.38 -7.50 -16.69
N GLU A 10 -5.09 -7.81 -16.72
CA GLU A 10 -4.03 -6.92 -17.21
C GLU A 10 -4.18 -6.59 -18.72
N THR A 11 -4.87 -7.44 -19.49
CA THR A 11 -5.16 -7.21 -20.91
C THR A 11 -6.34 -6.25 -21.15
N ASN A 12 -7.26 -6.15 -20.19
CA ASN A 12 -8.36 -5.18 -20.16
C ASN A 12 -8.22 -4.23 -18.96
N GLY A 13 -7.00 -3.90 -18.56
CA GLY A 13 -6.79 -2.84 -17.60
C GLY A 13 -7.56 -1.58 -18.04
N LEU A 14 -7.63 -0.60 -17.16
CA LEU A 14 -7.89 0.81 -17.52
C LEU A 14 -9.35 1.32 -17.37
N TYR A 15 -9.95 1.17 -16.19
CA TYR A 15 -11.01 2.11 -15.77
C TYR A 15 -10.72 2.79 -14.42
N TRP A 16 -9.60 2.45 -13.76
CA TRP A 16 -9.26 3.06 -12.47
C TRP A 16 -8.97 4.55 -12.58
N ASP A 17 -8.51 5.00 -13.74
CA ASP A 17 -8.39 6.41 -14.09
C ASP A 17 -9.77 7.09 -14.22
N GLU A 18 -10.77 6.42 -14.81
CA GLU A 18 -12.16 6.92 -14.85
C GLU A 18 -12.75 7.04 -13.44
N VAL A 19 -12.54 6.03 -12.59
CA VAL A 19 -12.98 6.06 -11.19
C VAL A 19 -12.30 7.21 -10.44
N ALA A 20 -10.98 7.39 -10.63
CA ALA A 20 -10.25 8.50 -10.02
C ALA A 20 -10.80 9.86 -10.48
N ARG A 21 -11.08 10.04 -11.78
CA ARG A 21 -11.70 11.25 -12.34
C ARG A 21 -13.09 11.50 -11.78
N ALA A 22 -13.92 10.46 -11.68
CA ALA A 22 -15.27 10.57 -11.14
C ALA A 22 -15.24 11.01 -9.67
N LEU A 23 -14.38 10.39 -8.85
CA LEU A 23 -14.20 10.76 -7.45
C LEU A 23 -13.66 12.18 -7.28
N ALA A 24 -12.71 12.59 -8.11
CA ALA A 24 -12.20 13.96 -8.12
C ALA A 24 -13.28 15.00 -8.46
N GLY A 25 -14.26 14.65 -9.31
CA GLY A 25 -15.40 15.52 -9.62
C GLY A 25 -16.28 15.87 -8.40
N PHE A 26 -16.37 14.97 -7.42
CA PHE A 26 -17.12 15.21 -6.18
C PHE A 26 -16.43 16.18 -5.22
N ASN A 27 -15.16 16.54 -5.47
CA ASN A 27 -14.39 17.44 -4.62
C ASN A 27 -15.02 18.85 -4.50
N SER A 28 -15.85 19.23 -5.48
CA SER A 28 -16.65 20.47 -5.47
C SER A 28 -17.76 20.50 -4.41
N GLN A 29 -18.25 19.34 -3.96
CA GLN A 29 -19.32 19.22 -2.97
C GLN A 29 -18.78 18.86 -1.58
N ARG A 30 -17.79 17.96 -1.52
CA ARG A 30 -17.08 17.58 -0.29
C ARG A 30 -15.65 17.22 -0.63
N LYS A 31 -14.70 17.62 0.22
CA LYS A 31 -13.29 17.30 -0.01
C LYS A 31 -13.08 15.78 -0.02
N VAL A 32 -12.60 15.23 -1.15
CA VAL A 32 -12.24 13.82 -1.30
C VAL A 32 -10.74 13.73 -1.48
N LEU A 33 -10.07 12.99 -0.60
CA LEU A 33 -8.64 12.68 -0.74
C LEU A 33 -8.47 11.38 -1.51
N LEU A 34 -7.58 11.36 -2.50
CA LEU A 34 -7.23 10.18 -3.27
C LEU A 34 -5.83 9.69 -2.91
N SER A 35 -5.72 8.43 -2.49
CA SER A 35 -4.46 7.73 -2.22
C SER A 35 -4.35 6.46 -3.06
N ALA A 36 -3.13 6.15 -3.48
CA ALA A 36 -2.79 4.90 -4.17
C ALA A 36 -1.65 4.20 -3.45
N ALA A 37 -1.72 2.86 -3.38
CA ALA A 37 -0.69 1.98 -2.87
C ALA A 37 -0.23 1.03 -4.00
N PRO A 38 0.66 1.47 -4.91
CA PRO A 38 1.17 0.62 -5.97
C PRO A 38 2.03 -0.54 -5.43
N SER A 39 2.03 -1.67 -6.12
CA SER A 39 2.90 -2.81 -5.91
C SER A 39 4.39 -2.44 -6.05
N CYS A 40 5.27 -3.34 -5.61
CA CYS A 40 6.70 -3.08 -5.49
C CYS A 40 7.45 -2.86 -6.82
N VAL A 41 6.92 -3.35 -7.94
CA VAL A 41 7.53 -3.24 -9.27
C VAL A 41 6.98 -2.00 -9.98
N PHE A 42 7.86 -1.06 -10.35
CA PHE A 42 7.48 0.16 -11.05
C PHE A 42 7.82 0.09 -12.55
N PRO A 43 6.91 0.47 -13.46
CA PRO A 43 5.54 0.97 -13.22
C PRO A 43 4.57 -0.12 -12.74
N ASP A 44 3.62 0.27 -11.89
CA ASP A 44 2.59 -0.62 -11.36
C ASP A 44 1.64 -1.08 -12.47
N ALA A 45 1.38 -2.39 -12.59
CA ALA A 45 0.60 -2.95 -13.68
C ALA A 45 -0.86 -2.45 -13.73
N HIS A 46 -1.45 -2.10 -12.58
CA HIS A 46 -2.87 -1.76 -12.45
C HIS A 46 -3.12 -0.26 -12.24
N LEU A 47 -2.19 0.43 -11.59
CA LEU A 47 -2.33 1.81 -11.12
C LEU A 47 -1.47 2.80 -11.90
N ASP A 48 -0.59 2.37 -12.80
CA ASP A 48 0.29 3.28 -13.55
C ASP A 48 -0.49 4.36 -14.33
N THR A 49 -1.54 3.97 -15.05
CA THR A 49 -2.39 4.92 -15.79
C THR A 49 -3.19 5.84 -14.87
N ALA A 50 -3.67 5.33 -13.74
CA ALA A 50 -4.37 6.13 -12.74
C ALA A 50 -3.43 7.16 -12.08
N ILE A 51 -2.22 6.75 -11.68
CA ILE A 51 -1.19 7.62 -11.08
C ILE A 51 -0.78 8.71 -12.09
N LYS A 52 -0.60 8.36 -13.37
CA LYS A 52 -0.25 9.30 -14.44
C LYS A 52 -1.30 10.38 -14.69
N THR A 53 -2.53 10.24 -14.20
CA THR A 53 -3.54 11.31 -14.29
C THR A 53 -3.16 12.56 -13.48
N GLY A 54 -2.28 12.43 -12.47
CA GLY A 54 -1.90 13.52 -11.57
C GLY A 54 -3.00 13.93 -10.58
N LEU A 55 -4.05 13.11 -10.44
CA LEU A 55 -5.20 13.40 -9.57
C LEU A 55 -5.01 12.94 -8.12
N PHE A 56 -4.01 12.10 -7.84
CA PHE A 56 -3.73 11.61 -6.50
C PHE A 56 -3.04 12.69 -5.67
N ASP A 57 -3.66 13.08 -4.54
CA ASP A 57 -3.05 13.97 -3.56
C ASP A 57 -1.81 13.34 -2.92
N TYR A 58 -1.83 12.00 -2.82
CA TYR A 58 -0.86 11.21 -2.10
C TYR A 58 -0.57 9.90 -2.82
N VAL A 59 0.70 9.67 -3.16
CA VAL A 59 1.19 8.37 -3.64
C VAL A 59 2.25 7.90 -2.66
N TRP A 60 1.90 6.90 -1.86
CA TRP A 60 2.77 6.35 -0.84
C TRP A 60 3.07 4.90 -1.16
N VAL A 61 4.31 4.48 -0.91
CA VAL A 61 4.69 3.06 -1.02
C VAL A 61 4.61 2.45 0.36
N PHE A 62 3.66 1.53 0.54
CA PHE A 62 3.56 0.70 1.73
C PHE A 62 4.31 -0.60 1.50
N MET A 63 5.08 -1.03 2.49
CA MET A 63 5.65 -2.38 2.49
C MET A 63 4.61 -3.34 3.09
N GLY A 64 4.00 -4.16 2.23
CA GLY A 64 3.08 -5.21 2.65
C GLY A 64 3.83 -6.37 3.32
N LEU A 65 3.41 -6.76 4.52
CA LEU A 65 4.00 -7.86 5.27
C LEU A 65 2.94 -8.79 5.87
N PRO A 66 3.18 -10.10 5.91
CA PRO A 66 2.40 -11.02 6.71
C PRO A 66 2.60 -10.72 8.20
N ALA A 67 1.52 -10.64 8.97
CA ALA A 67 1.62 -10.39 10.40
C ALA A 67 2.16 -11.61 11.19
N THR A 68 2.07 -12.82 10.63
CA THR A 68 2.60 -14.04 11.23
C THR A 68 3.25 -14.96 10.17
N PRO A 69 4.11 -15.90 10.57
CA PRO A 69 4.63 -16.93 9.66
C PRO A 69 3.52 -17.75 9.00
N THR A 70 2.44 -18.02 9.74
CA THR A 70 1.28 -18.79 9.24
C THR A 70 0.41 -18.02 8.24
N GLY A 71 0.43 -16.69 8.29
CA GLY A 71 -0.25 -15.83 7.31
C GLY A 71 0.40 -15.82 5.93
N ALA A 72 1.62 -16.35 5.81
CA ALA A 72 2.35 -16.49 4.56
C ALA A 72 3.07 -17.84 4.47
N PRO A 73 2.32 -18.93 4.19
CA PRO A 73 2.89 -20.27 4.12
C PRO A 73 3.99 -20.42 3.05
N ASN A 74 4.00 -19.55 2.05
CA ASN A 74 5.00 -19.52 0.96
C ASN A 74 6.19 -18.58 1.26
N GLY A 75 6.31 -18.05 2.48
CA GLY A 75 7.36 -17.11 2.88
C GLY A 75 6.96 -15.64 2.71
N GLY A 76 7.83 -14.74 3.19
CA GLY A 76 7.60 -13.28 3.21
C GLY A 76 7.39 -12.68 4.60
N TYR A 77 7.27 -13.52 5.64
CA TYR A 77 7.27 -13.05 7.02
C TYR A 77 8.66 -12.53 7.43
N ILE A 78 8.67 -11.37 8.10
CA ILE A 78 9.85 -10.77 8.72
C ILE A 78 9.55 -10.63 10.21
N SER A 79 10.44 -11.07 11.10
CA SER A 79 10.22 -10.87 12.54
C SER A 79 10.28 -9.38 12.91
N PRO A 80 9.54 -8.92 13.93
CA PRO A 80 9.54 -7.52 14.35
C PRO A 80 10.95 -6.97 14.59
N ASP A 81 11.82 -7.73 15.26
CA ASP A 81 13.19 -7.30 15.55
C ASP A 81 14.01 -7.07 14.27
N VAL A 82 13.88 -7.94 13.26
CA VAL A 82 14.57 -7.80 11.98
C VAL A 82 13.99 -6.63 11.19
N LEU A 83 12.67 -6.48 11.16
CA LEU A 83 12.01 -5.35 10.52
C LEU A 83 12.51 -4.03 11.11
N VAL A 84 12.51 -3.90 12.43
CA VAL A 84 12.90 -2.66 13.12
C VAL A 84 14.39 -2.35 12.99
N SER A 85 15.25 -3.36 13.16
CA SER A 85 16.70 -3.13 13.20
C SER A 85 17.37 -3.06 11.82
N GLN A 86 16.84 -3.73 10.80
CA GLN A 86 17.52 -3.88 9.51
C GLN A 86 16.76 -3.28 8.34
N VAL A 87 15.42 -3.33 8.36
CA VAL A 87 14.61 -2.96 7.19
C VAL A 87 14.09 -1.53 7.29
N LEU A 88 13.45 -1.16 8.41
CA LEU A 88 12.91 0.19 8.62
C LEU A 88 13.94 1.31 8.41
N PRO A 89 15.20 1.21 8.87
CA PRO A 89 16.20 2.27 8.65
C PRO A 89 16.49 2.53 7.17
N VAL A 90 16.40 1.49 6.33
CA VAL A 90 16.66 1.60 4.89
C VAL A 90 15.45 2.18 4.17
N ILE A 91 14.25 1.66 4.44
CA ILE A 91 13.05 2.07 3.68
C ILE A 91 12.54 3.45 4.10
N LYS A 92 12.71 3.85 5.37
CA LYS A 92 12.34 5.19 5.86
C LYS A 92 13.22 6.30 5.30
N ALA A 93 14.38 5.97 4.72
CA ALA A 93 15.21 6.95 4.02
C ALA A 93 14.54 7.47 2.73
N SER A 94 13.56 6.74 2.19
CA SER A 94 12.81 7.15 1.02
C SER A 94 11.75 8.21 1.37
N PRO A 95 11.68 9.35 0.67
CA PRO A 95 10.61 10.33 0.86
C PRO A 95 9.23 9.81 0.42
N LYS A 96 9.16 8.63 -0.19
CA LYS A 96 7.92 7.99 -0.64
C LYS A 96 7.42 6.89 0.31
N TYR A 97 8.12 6.65 1.42
CA TYR A 97 7.71 5.64 2.39
C TYR A 97 6.38 6.02 3.04
N GLY A 98 5.38 5.15 2.86
CA GLY A 98 4.01 5.32 3.39
C GLY A 98 3.75 4.66 4.72
N GLY A 99 4.49 3.60 5.02
CA GLY A 99 4.24 2.78 6.20
C GLY A 99 4.37 1.28 5.89
N ILE A 100 3.79 0.49 6.79
CA ILE A 100 3.68 -0.96 6.69
C ILE A 100 2.20 -1.31 6.57
N SER A 101 1.85 -2.15 5.60
CA SER A 101 0.53 -2.77 5.51
C SER A 101 0.63 -4.22 6.00
N LEU A 102 -0.30 -4.66 6.85
CA LEU A 102 -0.25 -5.98 7.46
C LEU A 102 -1.36 -6.87 6.92
N TRP A 103 -0.97 -7.98 6.28
CA TRP A 103 -1.88 -9.06 5.95
C TRP A 103 -1.88 -10.11 7.08
N SER A 104 -2.98 -10.31 7.79
CA SER A 104 -4.22 -9.54 7.83
C SER A 104 -4.54 -9.22 9.29
N ARG A 105 -5.61 -8.45 9.54
CA ARG A 105 -6.04 -8.15 10.90
C ARG A 105 -6.21 -9.41 11.76
N PHE A 106 -6.67 -10.51 11.17
CA PHE A 106 -6.82 -11.80 11.86
C PHE A 106 -5.50 -12.32 12.44
N TYR A 107 -4.43 -12.27 11.65
CA TYR A 107 -3.09 -12.68 12.07
C TYR A 107 -2.43 -11.66 13.00
N ASP A 108 -2.69 -10.37 12.78
CA ASP A 108 -2.16 -9.26 13.58
C ASP A 108 -2.68 -9.24 15.03
N LEU A 109 -3.80 -9.91 15.33
CA LEU A 109 -4.27 -10.11 16.71
C LEU A 109 -3.25 -10.86 17.59
N GLN A 110 -2.21 -11.43 17.00
CA GLN A 110 -1.09 -12.06 17.72
C GLN A 110 -0.01 -11.05 18.15
N GLY A 111 -0.17 -9.75 17.88
CA GLY A 111 0.65 -8.66 18.44
C GLY A 111 1.77 -8.15 17.53
N TYR A 112 1.70 -8.40 16.21
CA TYR A 112 2.73 -7.93 15.28
C TYR A 112 2.78 -6.40 15.23
N SER A 113 1.63 -5.75 14.98
CA SER A 113 1.52 -4.29 14.95
C SER A 113 1.94 -3.66 16.27
N GLU A 114 1.54 -4.23 17.40
CA GLU A 114 1.93 -3.75 18.74
C GLU A 114 3.45 -3.74 18.93
N SER A 115 4.13 -4.75 18.40
CA SER A 115 5.59 -4.89 18.49
C SER A 115 6.36 -3.88 17.64
N ILE A 116 5.77 -3.39 16.54
CA ILE A 116 6.46 -2.50 15.59
C ILE A 116 5.97 -1.05 15.68
N LYS A 117 4.81 -0.79 16.28
CA LYS A 117 4.10 0.50 16.28
C LYS A 117 4.94 1.69 16.72
N SER A 118 5.82 1.52 17.71
CA SER A 118 6.71 2.58 18.20
C SER A 118 7.80 2.96 17.20
N SER A 119 8.07 2.09 16.23
CA SER A 119 9.15 2.22 15.26
C SER A 119 8.67 2.63 13.88
N VAL A 120 7.36 2.59 13.59
CA VAL A 120 6.77 2.96 12.29
C VAL A 120 6.37 4.43 12.26
#